data_AF-A0A261D556-F1
#
_entry.id   AF-A0A261D556-F1
#
_cell.length_a   1.000
_cell.length_b   1.000
_cell.length_c   1.000
_cell.angle_alpha   90.00
_cell.angle_beta   90.00
_cell.angle_gamma   90.00
#
_symmetry.space_group_name_H-M   'P 1'
#
loop_
_entity.id
_entity.type
_entity.pdbx_description
1 polymer ?
#
loop_
_entity_poly.entity_id
_entity_poly.type
_entity_poly.pdbx_seq_one_letter_code
_entity_poly.pdbx_strand_id
1 'polypeptide(L)'
;MVTDLRQQHPVDGFRRAWAALRFDKHRDVNKKKVHRLWKEEGPVGPHQSSAQACGQASVPFVDADAPKVVWAVDFPFDSTIG
;
A
#
# COMPACT_ATOMS: atom_id res chain seq x y z
N MET A 1 -13.63 21.38 -5.30
CA MET A 1 -12.97 21.35 -6.63
C MET A 1 -12.02 20.17 -6.83
N VAL A 2 -11.33 19.66 -5.81
CA VAL A 2 -10.73 18.30 -5.77
C VAL A 2 -10.76 17.78 -4.32
N THR A 3 -10.58 18.68 -3.36
CA THR A 3 -10.83 18.55 -1.92
C THR A 3 -12.14 17.85 -1.53
N ASP A 4 -13.25 18.24 -2.14
CA ASP A 4 -14.58 17.65 -1.90
C ASP A 4 -14.62 16.14 -2.21
N LEU A 5 -13.88 15.69 -3.24
CA LEU A 5 -13.78 14.26 -3.55
C LEU A 5 -12.92 13.50 -2.57
N ARG A 6 -11.92 14.14 -1.98
CA ARG A 6 -11.10 13.53 -0.93
C ARG A 6 -11.92 13.30 0.34
N GLN A 7 -12.82 14.22 0.68
CA GLN A 7 -13.74 14.06 1.81
C GLN A 7 -14.79 12.97 1.56
N GLN A 8 -15.31 12.88 0.33
CA GLN A 8 -16.27 11.83 -0.05
C GLN A 8 -15.62 10.45 -0.17
N HIS A 9 -14.35 10.39 -0.60
CA HIS A 9 -13.61 9.15 -0.84
C HIS A 9 -12.22 9.17 -0.16
N PRO A 10 -12.17 9.03 1.16
CA PRO A 10 -10.95 9.19 1.96
C PRO A 10 -9.93 8.03 1.82
N VAL A 11 -10.21 7.03 0.99
CA VAL A 11 -9.32 5.88 0.71
C VAL A 11 -8.89 5.81 -0.75
N ASP A 12 -9.51 6.62 -1.60
CA ASP A 12 -9.26 6.57 -3.03
C ASP A 12 -7.94 7.27 -3.38
N GLY A 13 -7.14 6.64 -4.23
CA GLY A 13 -5.96 7.28 -4.79
C GLY A 13 -6.32 8.28 -5.90
N PHE A 14 -5.35 9.12 -6.26
CA PHE A 14 -5.44 10.11 -7.34
C PHE A 14 -6.13 9.61 -8.62
N ARG A 15 -5.87 8.36 -9.03
CA ARG A 15 -6.44 7.78 -10.26
C ARG A 15 -7.97 7.66 -10.17
N ARG A 16 -8.51 7.25 -9.02
CA ARG A 16 -9.95 7.09 -8.79
C ARG A 16 -10.62 8.46 -8.68
N ALA A 17 -9.98 9.41 -7.99
CA ALA A 17 -10.46 10.79 -7.95
C ALA A 17 -10.49 11.49 -9.32
N TRP A 18 -9.49 11.27 -10.17
CA TRP A 18 -9.50 11.78 -11.54
C TRP A 18 -10.61 11.14 -12.38
N ALA A 19 -10.87 9.85 -12.22
CA ALA A 19 -11.97 9.17 -12.89
C ALA A 19 -13.34 9.73 -12.45
N ALA A 20 -13.55 9.92 -11.15
CA ALA A 20 -14.79 10.52 -10.62
C ALA A 20 -15.02 11.95 -11.16
N LEU A 21 -13.97 12.77 -11.27
CA LEU A 21 -14.07 14.10 -11.88
C LEU A 21 -14.46 14.07 -13.36
N ARG A 22 -13.91 13.09 -14.10
CA ARG A 22 -14.09 12.98 -15.55
C ARG A 22 -15.44 12.38 -15.92
N PHE A 23 -15.84 11.32 -15.23
CA PHE A 23 -17.00 10.50 -15.58
C PHE A 23 -18.24 10.89 -14.79
N ASP A 24 -18.16 11.04 -13.47
CA ASP A 24 -19.36 11.35 -12.66
C ASP A 24 -19.75 12.82 -12.78
N LYS A 25 -18.76 13.72 -12.74
CA LYS A 25 -18.99 15.17 -12.79
C LYS A 25 -18.84 15.78 -14.19
N HIS A 26 -18.61 14.96 -15.22
CA HIS A 26 -18.43 15.36 -16.64
C HIS A 26 -17.55 16.60 -16.84
N ARG A 27 -16.50 16.77 -16.03
CA ARG A 27 -15.63 17.94 -16.12
C ARG A 27 -14.41 17.68 -16.99
N ASP A 28 -14.06 18.66 -17.80
CA ASP A 28 -12.78 18.66 -18.50
C ASP A 28 -11.66 19.15 -17.57
N VAL A 29 -11.13 18.22 -16.78
CA VAL A 29 -10.09 18.52 -15.79
C VAL A 29 -8.75 17.97 -16.26
N ASN A 30 -7.76 18.86 -16.36
CA ASN A 30 -6.41 18.46 -16.71
C ASN A 30 -5.82 17.52 -15.65
N LYS A 31 -5.48 16.29 -16.07
CA LYS A 31 -4.89 15.25 -15.23
C LYS A 31 -3.68 15.73 -14.43
N LYS A 32 -2.84 16.60 -14.99
CA LYS A 32 -1.66 17.17 -14.29
C LYS A 32 -2.07 18.06 -13.12
N LYS A 33 -3.11 18.88 -13.27
CA LYS A 33 -3.59 19.79 -12.21
C LYS A 33 -4.16 19.00 -11.04
N VAL A 34 -4.96 17.97 -11.34
CA VAL A 34 -5.50 17.09 -10.32
C VAL A 34 -4.37 16.35 -9.59
N HIS A 35 -3.35 15.88 -10.31
CA HIS A 35 -2.20 15.20 -9.70
C HIS A 35 -1.40 16.12 -8.78
N ARG A 36 -1.16 17.37 -9.20
CA ARG A 36 -0.43 18.36 -8.40
C ARG A 36 -1.17 18.65 -7.09
N LEU A 37 -2.47 18.96 -7.18
CA LEU A 37 -3.31 19.18 -6.00
C LEU A 37 -3.33 17.94 -5.10
N TRP A 38 -3.42 16.73 -5.67
CA TRP A 38 -3.39 15.49 -4.90
C TRP A 38 -2.09 15.25 -4.14
N LYS A 39 -0.96 15.71 -4.70
CA LYS A 39 0.36 15.61 -4.05
C LYS A 39 0.53 16.64 -2.94
N GLU A 40 0.05 17.86 -3.15
CA GLU A 40 0.04 18.94 -2.14
C GLU A 40 -0.80 18.57 -0.91
N GLU A 41 -1.88 17.82 -1.12
CA GLU A 41 -2.80 17.31 -0.09
C GLU A 41 -2.19 16.20 0.80
N GLY A 42 -1.08 15.58 0.38
CA GLY A 42 -0.40 14.51 1.11
C GLY A 42 -1.04 13.12 0.95
N PRO A 43 -0.31 12.05 1.35
CA PRO A 43 -0.74 10.67 1.17
C PRO A 43 -2.06 10.39 1.87
N VAL A 44 -2.92 9.62 1.19
CA VAL A 44 -4.24 9.24 1.68
C VAL A 44 -4.09 7.93 2.47
N GLY A 45 -3.96 8.07 3.78
CA GLY A 45 -3.94 6.96 4.73
C GLY A 45 -2.68 6.06 4.67
N PRO A 46 -2.58 5.09 5.60
CA PRO A 46 -1.50 4.13 5.59
C PRO A 46 -1.53 3.31 4.29
N HIS A 47 -0.35 3.07 3.73
CA HIS A 47 -0.20 2.17 2.60
C HIS A 47 -0.73 0.79 3.02
N GLN A 48 -1.75 0.28 2.31
CA GLN A 48 -2.17 -1.10 2.50
C GLN A 48 -0.99 -1.97 2.05
N SER A 49 -0.23 -2.50 3.01
CA SER A 49 0.74 -3.54 2.74
C SER A 49 0.01 -4.64 2.00
N SER A 50 0.59 -5.14 0.90
CA SER A 50 0.09 -6.36 0.28
C SER A 50 -0.08 -7.39 1.39
N ALA A 51 -1.26 -7.99 1.49
CA ALA A 51 -1.44 -9.11 2.40
C ALA A 51 -0.33 -10.11 2.04
N GLN A 52 0.54 -10.40 3.02
CA GLN A 52 1.55 -11.42 2.83
C GLN A 52 0.78 -12.68 2.48
N ALA A 53 1.00 -13.21 1.27
CA ALA A 53 0.31 -14.42 0.86
C ALA A 53 0.66 -15.48 1.91
N CYS A 54 -0.33 -15.91 2.69
CA CYS A 54 -0.20 -17.04 3.60
C CYS A 54 -0.18 -18.31 2.74
N GLY A 55 0.90 -18.47 1.96
CA GLY A 55 1.20 -19.71 1.28
C GLY A 55 1.51 -20.76 2.34
N GLN A 56 1.00 -21.97 2.12
CA GLN A 56 1.47 -23.12 2.85
C GLN A 56 2.96 -23.28 2.56
N ALA A 57 3.78 -23.45 3.61
CA ALA A 57 5.22 -23.62 3.43
C ALA A 57 5.46 -24.75 2.42
N SER A 58 6.26 -24.48 1.39
CA SER A 58 6.60 -25.49 0.38
C SER A 58 7.46 -26.62 0.95
N VAL A 59 8.03 -26.40 2.13
CA VAL A 59 8.83 -27.35 2.89
C VAL A 59 8.05 -27.83 4.12
N PRO A 60 8.08 -29.14 4.43
CA PRO A 60 7.51 -29.65 5.65
C PRO A 60 8.24 -29.07 6.87
N PHE A 61 7.51 -28.96 7.98
CA PHE A 61 8.13 -28.65 9.27
C PHE A 61 9.08 -29.78 9.67
N VAL A 62 10.25 -29.44 10.18
CA VAL A 62 11.27 -30.40 10.59
C VAL A 62 11.39 -30.37 12.12
N ASP A 63 11.10 -31.49 12.77
CA ASP A 63 11.28 -31.66 14.22
C ASP A 63 12.75 -31.87 14.58
N ALA A 64 13.17 -31.30 15.70
CA ALA A 64 14.52 -31.42 16.23
C ALA A 64 14.59 -32.52 17.31
N ASP A 65 14.58 -33.79 16.88
CA ASP A 65 14.50 -34.96 17.78
C ASP A 65 15.72 -35.16 18.70
N ALA A 66 16.81 -34.41 18.48
CA ALA A 66 17.99 -34.41 19.33
C ALA A 66 18.74 -33.06 19.28
N PRO A 67 19.60 -32.74 20.26
CA PRO A 67 20.41 -31.53 20.21
C PRO A 67 21.29 -31.50 18.95
N LYS A 68 21.46 -30.31 18.35
CA LYS A 68 22.37 -30.04 17.21
C LYS A 68 21.97 -30.68 15.86
N VAL A 69 20.73 -31.16 15.71
CA VAL A 69 20.26 -31.80 14.45
C VAL A 69 19.59 -30.84 13.47
N VAL A 70 18.98 -29.76 13.97
CA VAL A 70 18.39 -28.69 13.14
C VAL A 70 18.98 -27.37 13.58
N TRP A 71 19.36 -26.55 12.60
CA TRP A 71 19.89 -25.20 12.81
C TRP A 71 19.10 -24.24 11.92
N ALA A 72 18.60 -23.16 12.52
CA ALA A 72 18.07 -22.01 11.79
C ALA A 72 19.04 -20.86 11.97
N VAL A 73 19.37 -20.17 10.88
CA VAL A 73 20.25 -19.00 10.91
C VAL A 73 19.53 -17.89 10.15
N ASP A 74 19.11 -16.87 10.88
CA ASP A 74 18.50 -15.68 10.33
C ASP A 74 19.37 -14.46 10.66
N PHE A 75 19.49 -13.54 9.71
CA PHE A 75 20.25 -12.30 9.91
C PHE A 75 19.28 -11.21 10.39
N PRO A 76 19.54 -10.56 11.54
CA PRO A 76 18.76 -9.40 11.94
C PRO A 76 19.00 -8.28 10.92
N PHE A 77 17.92 -7.71 10.40
CA PHE A 77 17.99 -6.54 9.55
C PHE A 77 18.17 -5.30 10.42
N ASP A 78 19.29 -4.59 10.27
CA ASP A 78 19.55 -3.35 10.98
C ASP A 78 18.69 -2.23 10.39
N SER A 79 17.53 -1.99 11.01
CA SER A 79 16.68 -0.85 10.70
C SER A 79 17.12 0.34 11.53
N THR A 80 17.91 1.23 10.96
CA THR A 80 18.04 2.59 11.51
C THR A 80 16.76 3.35 11.16
N ILE A 81 15.90 3.54 12.17
CA ILE A 81 14.73 4.42 12.04
C ILE A 81 15.28 5.85 11.89
N GLY A 82 15.05 6.46 10.72
CA GLY A 82 15.34 7.86 10.42
C GLY A 82 14.07 8.70 10.34
#